data_AF-A0A921IKG3-F1
#
_entry.id   AF-A0A921IKG3-F1
#
_cell.length_a   1.000
_cell.length_b   1.000
_cell.length_c   1.000
_cell.angle_alpha   90.00
_cell.angle_beta   90.00
_cell.angle_gamma   90.00
#
_symmetry.space_group_name_H-M   'P 1'
#
loop_
_entity.id
_entity.type
_entity.pdbx_description
1 polymer ?
#
loop_
_entity_poly.entity_id
_entity_poly.type
_entity_poly.pdbx_seq_one_letter_code
_entity_poly.pdbx_strand_id
1 'polypeptide(L)'
;MKTRLYRTGAAVLAALLLGGVVVYSMLNRRTLYTTTWFDLFDTVSVVKGYARSQAEWDAQMDALHDDLLHYHQLFDIYNHYDGMVNLYDVNAQAADDPVAVDEDLYRFLDWCVNTIYPLTDGATNIAAGSVLKL
;
A
#
# COMPACT_ATOMS: atom_id res chain seq x y z
N MET A 1 37.94 -43.64 -28.66
CA MET A 1 37.14 -42.54 -29.27
C MET A 1 35.83 -42.25 -28.55
N LYS A 2 34.96 -43.25 -28.29
CA LYS A 2 33.65 -43.07 -27.64
C LYS A 2 33.70 -42.31 -26.30
N THR A 3 34.66 -42.59 -25.43
CA THR A 3 34.81 -41.95 -24.10
C THR A 3 35.14 -40.45 -24.19
N ARG A 4 35.84 -40.00 -25.23
CA ARG A 4 36.09 -38.57 -25.47
C ARG A 4 34.83 -37.85 -26.00
N LEU A 5 34.02 -38.56 -26.80
CA LEU A 5 32.74 -38.05 -27.31
C LEU A 5 31.70 -37.89 -26.19
N TYR A 6 31.61 -38.85 -25.26
CA TYR A 6 30.72 -38.72 -24.09
C TYR A 6 31.15 -37.60 -23.14
N ARG A 7 32.45 -37.41 -22.90
CA ARG A 7 32.97 -36.33 -22.04
C ARG A 7 32.74 -34.95 -22.64
N THR A 8 32.90 -34.80 -23.95
CA THR A 8 32.61 -33.54 -24.65
C THR A 8 31.11 -33.25 -24.69
N GLY A 9 30.27 -34.26 -24.97
CA GLY A 9 28.81 -34.11 -24.89
C GLY A 9 28.32 -33.73 -23.48
N ALA A 10 28.85 -34.38 -22.44
CA ALA A 10 28.53 -34.03 -21.05
C ALA A 10 28.98 -32.61 -20.68
N ALA A 11 30.14 -32.16 -21.15
CA ALA A 11 30.62 -30.80 -20.92
C ALA A 11 29.75 -29.74 -21.61
N VAL A 12 29.30 -30.00 -22.84
CA VAL A 12 28.36 -29.10 -23.55
C VAL A 12 27.02 -29.02 -22.83
N LEU A 13 26.47 -30.16 -22.39
CA LEU A 13 25.22 -30.19 -21.63
C LEU A 13 25.35 -29.41 -20.32
N ALA A 14 26.44 -29.59 -19.58
CA ALA A 14 26.71 -28.85 -18.35
C ALA A 14 26.83 -27.34 -18.60
N ALA A 15 27.50 -26.93 -19.69
CA ALA A 15 27.61 -25.53 -20.07
C ALA A 15 26.26 -24.91 -20.44
N LEU A 16 25.39 -25.65 -21.14
CA LEU A 16 24.02 -25.20 -21.45
C LEU A 16 23.16 -25.06 -20.19
N LEU A 17 23.24 -26.01 -19.26
CA LEU A 17 22.53 -25.93 -17.98
C LEU A 17 23.00 -24.72 -17.16
N LEU A 18 24.31 -24.50 -17.06
CA LEU A 18 24.87 -23.33 -16.37
C LEU A 18 24.45 -22.01 -17.04
N GLY A 19 24.47 -21.96 -18.37
CA GLY A 19 23.97 -20.80 -19.12
C GLY A 19 22.49 -20.52 -18.84
N GLY A 20 21.66 -21.57 -18.80
CA GLY A 20 20.25 -21.46 -18.45
C GLY A 20 20.01 -20.93 -17.04
N VAL A 21 20.79 -21.38 -16.05
CA VAL A 21 20.73 -20.87 -14.67
C VAL A 21 21.13 -19.39 -14.60
N VAL A 22 22.16 -18.96 -15.32
CA VAL A 22 22.59 -17.56 -15.36
C VAL A 22 21.52 -16.66 -15.98
N VAL A 23 20.96 -17.06 -17.12
CA VAL A 23 19.88 -16.32 -17.79
C VAL A 23 18.64 -16.24 -16.88
N TYR A 24 18.25 -17.35 -16.26
CA TYR A 24 17.13 -17.38 -15.32
C TYR A 24 17.34 -16.45 -14.12
N SER A 25 18.56 -16.43 -13.57
CA SER A 25 18.94 -15.54 -12.47
C SER A 25 18.89 -14.07 -12.87
N MET A 26 19.36 -13.72 -14.07
CA MET A 26 19.31 -12.36 -14.60
C MET A 26 17.86 -11.89 -14.83
N LEU A 27 17.01 -12.75 -15.40
CA LEU A 27 15.60 -12.44 -15.67
C LEU A 27 14.75 -12.28 -14.40
N ASN A 28 15.13 -12.94 -13.31
CA ASN A 28 14.41 -12.86 -12.03
C ASN A 28 15.08 -11.96 -10.99
N ARG A 29 16.13 -11.23 -11.40
CA ARG A 29 16.76 -10.26 -10.51
C ARG A 29 15.75 -9.17 -10.16
N ARG A 30 15.61 -8.90 -8.87
CA ARG A 30 14.86 -7.75 -8.37
C ARG A 30 15.81 -6.74 -7.78
N THR A 31 15.49 -5.47 -7.96
CA THR A 31 16.23 -4.34 -7.42
C THR A 31 15.35 -3.62 -6.41
N LEU A 32 15.97 -3.14 -5.32
CA LEU A 32 15.27 -2.35 -4.31
C LEU A 32 15.05 -0.95 -4.87
N TYR A 33 13.81 -0.50 -4.87
CA TYR A 33 13.39 0.84 -5.23
C TYR A 33 12.83 1.56 -3.99
N THR A 34 12.73 2.88 -4.08
CA THR A 34 12.20 3.74 -3.02
C THR A 34 11.45 4.89 -3.66
N THR A 35 10.25 5.15 -3.16
CA THR A 35 9.42 6.30 -3.51
C THR A 35 9.08 7.07 -2.23
N THR A 36 9.07 8.39 -2.32
CA THR A 36 8.76 9.28 -1.22
C THR A 36 7.71 10.30 -1.67
N TRP A 37 6.66 10.46 -0.87
CA TRP A 37 5.60 11.43 -1.05
C TRP A 37 5.55 12.39 0.14
N PHE A 38 5.16 13.63 -0.12
CA PHE A 38 5.11 14.72 0.88
C PHE A 38 3.72 15.34 1.02
N ASP A 39 2.77 14.85 0.24
CA ASP A 39 1.40 15.33 0.06
C ASP A 39 0.36 14.38 0.68
N LEU A 40 0.80 13.30 1.33
CA LEU A 40 -0.07 12.28 1.92
C LEU A 40 -0.10 12.42 3.45
N PHE A 41 -1.31 12.53 4.01
CA PHE A 41 -1.58 12.51 5.46
C PHE A 41 -0.83 13.58 6.27
N ASP A 42 -0.46 14.71 5.66
CA ASP A 42 0.39 15.74 6.28
C ASP A 42 1.70 15.19 6.87
N THR A 43 2.23 14.13 6.28
CA THR A 43 3.48 13.49 6.67
C THR A 43 4.36 13.14 5.48
N VAL A 44 5.60 12.76 5.77
CA VAL A 44 6.48 12.18 4.74
C VAL A 44 6.20 10.68 4.67
N SER A 45 5.64 10.23 3.54
CA SER A 45 5.35 8.83 3.28
C SER A 45 6.47 8.21 2.44
N VAL A 46 7.08 7.12 2.93
CA VAL A 46 8.19 6.45 2.24
C VAL A 46 7.86 4.97 2.04
N VAL A 47 7.86 4.54 0.78
CA VAL A 47 7.65 3.13 0.40
C VAL A 47 8.91 2.57 -0.23
N LYS A 48 9.31 1.38 0.22
CA LYS A 48 10.47 0.64 -0.31
C LYS A 48 10.05 -0.77 -0.68
N GLY A 49 10.48 -1.23 -1.86
CA GLY A 49 10.11 -2.56 -2.33
C GLY A 49 11.00 -3.04 -3.48
N TYR A 50 10.93 -4.34 -3.74
CA TYR A 50 11.73 -5.01 -4.76
C TYR A 50 10.90 -5.27 -6.02
N ALA A 51 11.25 -4.60 -7.12
CA ALA A 51 10.63 -4.79 -8.44
C ALA A 51 11.64 -5.31 -9.47
N ARG A 52 11.16 -5.82 -10.61
CA ARG A 52 12.03 -6.31 -11.70
C ARG A 52 12.52 -5.19 -12.59
N SER A 53 11.83 -4.04 -12.59
CA SER A 53 12.21 -2.87 -13.37
C SER A 53 11.65 -1.59 -12.74
N GLN A 54 12.21 -0.44 -13.16
CA GLN A 54 11.71 0.88 -12.78
C GLN A 54 10.26 1.08 -13.25
N ALA A 55 9.92 0.65 -14.47
CA ALA A 55 8.57 0.81 -15.02
C ALA A 55 7.51 0.00 -14.23
N GLU A 56 7.84 -1.21 -13.78
CA GLU A 56 6.95 -2.00 -12.90
C GLU A 56 6.79 -1.31 -11.54
N TRP A 57 7.88 -0.77 -10.99
CA TRP A 57 7.85 -0.02 -9.74
C TRP A 57 6.97 1.23 -9.85
N ASP A 58 7.21 2.07 -10.85
CA ASP A 58 6.49 3.33 -11.06
C ASP A 58 5.00 3.09 -11.22
N ALA A 59 4.60 2.13 -12.06
CA ALA A 59 3.18 1.81 -12.25
C ALA A 59 2.48 1.34 -10.96
N GLN A 60 3.18 0.60 -10.10
CA GLN A 60 2.64 0.18 -8.80
C GLN A 60 2.60 1.34 -7.79
N MET A 61 3.60 2.23 -7.83
CA MET A 61 3.66 3.37 -6.93
C MET A 61 2.64 4.44 -7.31
N ASP A 62 2.36 4.65 -8.59
CA ASP A 62 1.29 5.56 -9.05
C ASP A 62 -0.06 5.08 -8.54
N ALA A 63 -0.39 3.79 -8.76
CA ALA A 63 -1.63 3.22 -8.23
C ALA A 63 -1.73 3.28 -6.70
N LEU A 64 -0.62 3.02 -6.00
CA LEU A 64 -0.58 3.13 -4.54
C LEU A 64 -0.72 4.58 -4.06
N HIS A 65 -0.15 5.54 -4.78
CA HIS A 65 -0.30 6.97 -4.46
C HIS A 65 -1.76 7.38 -4.60
N ASP A 66 -2.42 7.01 -5.69
CA ASP A 66 -3.83 7.30 -5.93
C ASP A 66 -4.72 6.74 -4.80
N ASP A 67 -4.51 5.48 -4.40
CA ASP A 67 -5.22 4.85 -3.29
C ASP A 67 -4.98 5.60 -1.96
N LEU A 68 -3.72 5.94 -1.65
CA LEU A 68 -3.39 6.64 -0.42
C LEU A 68 -3.89 8.08 -0.41
N LEU A 69 -3.93 8.74 -1.57
CA LEU A 69 -4.48 10.08 -1.72
C LEU A 69 -5.99 10.07 -1.48
N HIS A 70 -6.70 9.07 -2.01
CA HIS A 70 -8.12 8.86 -1.72
C HIS A 70 -8.35 8.72 -0.21
N TYR A 71 -7.59 7.86 0.49
CA TYR A 71 -7.73 7.71 1.94
C TYR A 71 -7.30 8.95 2.73
N HIS A 72 -6.29 9.69 2.26
CA HIS A 72 -5.92 10.96 2.86
C HIS A 72 -7.10 11.92 2.89
N GLN A 73 -7.83 12.06 1.77
CA GLN A 73 -9.00 12.91 1.67
C GLN A 73 -10.20 12.35 2.45
N LEU A 74 -10.41 11.04 2.41
CA LEU A 74 -11.53 10.35 3.07
C LEU A 74 -11.46 10.47 4.60
N PHE A 75 -10.26 10.42 5.16
CA PHE A 75 -10.03 10.50 6.60
C PHE A 75 -9.59 11.88 7.09
N ASP A 76 -9.51 12.87 6.22
CA ASP A 76 -9.23 14.25 6.61
C ASP A 76 -10.39 14.82 7.43
N ILE A 77 -10.07 15.38 8.61
CA ILE A 77 -11.02 16.02 9.51
C ILE A 77 -11.03 17.55 9.39
N TYR A 78 -10.15 18.12 8.56
CA TYR A 78 -9.91 19.56 8.46
C TYR A 78 -10.52 20.19 7.22
N ASN A 79 -10.52 19.47 6.10
CA ASN A 79 -10.93 19.99 4.80
C ASN A 79 -12.07 19.16 4.18
N HIS A 80 -12.96 19.86 3.48
CA HIS A 80 -13.93 19.25 2.57
C HIS A 80 -13.30 19.05 1.19
N TYR A 81 -13.75 18.01 0.47
CA TYR A 81 -13.32 17.70 -0.90
C TYR A 81 -14.53 17.44 -1.79
N ASP A 82 -14.56 18.10 -2.96
CA ASP A 82 -15.65 17.92 -3.91
C ASP A 82 -15.72 16.47 -4.42
N GLY A 83 -16.94 15.91 -4.46
CA GLY A 83 -17.19 14.59 -5.03
C GLY A 83 -17.07 13.41 -4.05
N MET A 84 -16.84 13.67 -2.76
CA MET A 84 -16.87 12.67 -1.71
C MET A 84 -17.52 13.20 -0.44
N VAL A 85 -17.97 12.30 0.44
CA VAL A 85 -18.37 12.62 1.82
C VAL A 85 -17.32 12.04 2.75
N ASN A 86 -16.53 12.89 3.39
CA ASN A 86 -15.40 12.48 4.23
C ASN A 86 -15.66 12.71 5.73
N LEU A 87 -14.66 12.46 6.57
CA LEU A 87 -14.77 12.66 8.02
C LEU A 87 -15.04 14.12 8.42
N TYR A 88 -14.54 15.10 7.68
CA TYR A 88 -14.90 16.51 7.89
C TYR A 88 -16.42 16.70 7.77
N ASP A 89 -17.03 16.18 6.70
CA ASP A 89 -18.46 16.34 6.44
C ASP A 89 -19.34 15.65 7.49
N VAL A 90 -18.91 14.46 7.94
CA VAL A 90 -19.57 13.71 9.02
C VAL A 90 -19.55 14.51 10.31
N ASN A 91 -18.40 15.09 10.67
CA ASN A 91 -18.27 15.91 11.87
C ASN A 91 -19.05 17.23 11.77
N ALA A 92 -19.12 17.83 10.58
CA ALA A 92 -19.85 19.09 10.35
C ALA A 92 -21.38 18.93 10.53
N GLN A 93 -21.90 17.72 10.31
CA GLN A 93 -23.32 17.36 10.47
C GLN A 93 -23.59 16.59 11.78
N ALA A 94 -22.68 16.69 12.75
CA ALA A 94 -22.84 15.99 14.01
C ALA A 94 -24.11 16.44 14.76
N ALA A 95 -24.91 15.47 15.21
CA ALA A 95 -26.20 15.65 15.89
C ALA A 95 -27.36 16.19 15.03
N ASP A 96 -27.18 16.26 13.71
CA ASP A 96 -28.27 16.52 12.77
C ASP A 96 -28.90 15.18 12.30
N ASP A 97 -28.86 14.88 11.00
CA ASP A 97 -29.41 13.66 10.39
C ASP A 97 -28.31 12.61 10.10
N PRO A 98 -28.67 11.32 9.90
CA PRO A 98 -27.71 10.31 9.46
C PRO A 98 -27.04 10.69 8.14
N VAL A 99 -25.71 10.67 8.13
CA VAL A 99 -24.90 10.99 6.94
C VAL A 99 -24.61 9.70 6.17
N ALA A 100 -24.98 9.65 4.90
CA ALA A 100 -24.59 8.58 4.00
C ALA A 100 -23.11 8.76 3.61
N VAL A 101 -22.31 7.71 3.81
CA VAL A 101 -20.86 7.71 3.52
C VAL A 101 -20.50 6.50 2.66
N ASP A 102 -19.33 6.57 2.02
CA ASP A 102 -18.77 5.45 1.27
C ASP A 102 -18.47 4.24 2.16
N GLU A 103 -18.48 3.06 1.55
CA GLU A 103 -18.34 1.77 2.26
C GLU A 103 -17.04 1.68 3.07
N ASP A 104 -15.93 2.20 2.55
CA ASP A 104 -14.64 2.13 3.23
C ASP A 104 -14.61 2.96 4.51
N LEU A 105 -15.20 4.17 4.49
CA LEU A 105 -15.33 5.01 5.68
C LEU A 105 -16.26 4.34 6.70
N TYR A 106 -17.41 3.82 6.25
CA TYR A 106 -18.33 3.10 7.13
C TYR A 106 -17.67 1.90 7.79
N ARG A 107 -16.98 1.05 7.02
CA ARG A 107 -16.29 -0.14 7.54
C ARG A 107 -15.19 0.21 8.54
N PHE A 108 -14.45 1.30 8.30
CA PHE A 108 -13.46 1.78 9.25
C PHE A 108 -14.09 2.22 10.57
N LEU A 109 -15.15 3.03 10.51
CA LEU A 109 -15.87 3.49 11.69
C LEU A 109 -16.53 2.34 12.47
N ASP A 110 -17.16 1.41 11.76
CA ASP A 110 -17.75 0.19 12.32
C ASP A 110 -16.69 -0.63 13.07
N TRP A 111 -15.51 -0.85 12.47
CA TRP A 111 -14.42 -1.56 13.11
C TRP A 111 -13.91 -0.82 14.36
N CYS A 112 -13.74 0.50 14.29
CA CYS A 112 -13.32 1.30 15.44
C CYS A 112 -14.30 1.19 16.61
N VAL A 113 -15.61 1.29 16.34
CA VAL A 113 -16.66 1.27 17.37
C VAL A 113 -16.92 -0.14 17.90
N ASN A 114 -17.05 -1.12 17.01
CA ASN A 114 -17.51 -2.46 17.37
C ASN A 114 -16.38 -3.44 17.69
N THR A 115 -15.13 -3.13 17.29
CA THR A 115 -13.97 -3.99 17.58
C THR A 115 -12.96 -3.32 18.49
N ILE A 116 -12.46 -2.13 18.13
CA ILE A 116 -11.31 -1.52 18.82
C ILE A 116 -11.69 -0.90 20.16
N TYR A 117 -12.80 -0.17 20.22
CA TYR A 117 -13.25 0.45 21.46
C TYR A 117 -13.48 -0.58 22.58
N PRO A 118 -14.18 -1.72 22.36
CA PRO A 118 -14.30 -2.78 23.37
C PRO A 118 -12.98 -3.50 23.66
N LEU A 119 -12.17 -3.80 22.63
CA LEU A 119 -10.89 -4.50 22.79
C LEU A 119 -9.92 -3.72 23.70
N THR A 120 -10.04 -2.40 23.69
CA THR A 120 -9.17 -1.51 24.46
C THR A 120 -9.81 -1.01 25.75
N ASP A 121 -10.98 -1.54 26.14
CA ASP A 121 -11.76 -1.07 27.30
C ASP A 121 -11.98 0.45 27.29
N GLY A 122 -12.27 0.99 26.09
CA GLY A 122 -12.49 2.41 25.84
C GLY A 122 -11.22 3.28 25.77
N ALA A 123 -10.02 2.70 25.93
CA ALA A 123 -8.77 3.47 25.86
C ALA A 123 -8.48 4.05 24.46
N THR A 124 -8.98 3.42 23.40
CA THR A 124 -8.97 4.00 22.04
C THR A 124 -10.37 4.45 21.66
N ASN A 125 -10.60 5.76 21.60
CA ASN A 125 -11.89 6.37 21.32
C ASN A 125 -11.82 7.38 20.16
N ILE A 126 -12.43 7.03 19.01
CA ILE A 126 -12.46 7.89 17.83
C ILE A 126 -13.38 9.11 17.95
N ALA A 127 -14.29 9.14 18.93
CA ALA A 127 -15.19 10.26 19.20
C ALA A 127 -14.64 11.25 20.24
N ALA A 128 -13.38 11.10 20.65
CA ALA A 128 -12.74 11.97 21.66
C ALA A 128 -12.31 13.35 21.12
N GLY A 129 -12.65 13.70 19.88
CA GLY A 129 -12.17 14.92 19.20
C GLY A 129 -12.45 16.22 19.96
N SER A 130 -13.59 16.34 20.64
CA SER A 130 -13.93 17.53 21.44
C SER A 130 -13.01 17.75 22.65
N VAL A 131 -12.44 16.68 23.21
CA VAL A 131 -11.48 16.75 24.32
C VAL A 131 -10.08 17.13 23.83
N LEU A 132 -9.70 16.68 22.63
CA LEU A 132 -8.37 16.89 22.06
C LEU A 132 -8.17 18.30 21.47
N LYS A 133 -9.25 19.05 21.24
CA LYS A 133 -9.22 20.42 20.70
C LYS A 133 -8.97 21.51 21.76
N LEU A 134 -8.84 21.13 23.04
CA LEU A 134 -8.66 22.04 24.19
C LEU A 134 -7.31 22.76 24.20
#